data_AF-A0A968BMN8-F1
#
_entry.id   AF-A0A968BMN8-F1
#
_cell.length_a   1.000
_cell.length_b   1.000
_cell.length_c   1.000
_cell.angle_alpha   90.00
_cell.angle_beta   90.00
_cell.angle_gamma   90.00
#
_symmetry.space_group_name_H-M   'P 1'
#
loop_
_entity.id
_entity.type
_entity.pdbx_description
1 polymer ?
#
loop_
_entity_poly.entity_id
_entity_poly.type
_entity_poly.pdbx_seq_one_letter_code
_entity_poly.pdbx_strand_id
1 'polypeptide(L)'
;MRFAIRDDDTNYFTQPEQLEAVYGAVWERCPVSLSVVPFHACTRTGAIPQAHWEGEGTFPIGDNRVLVRYLRERIAAGQVSINQHGYAHRDYPSGYEFEAGEDLARKVREGKRYLEDLFGV
;
A
#
# COMPACT_ATOMS: atom_id res chain seq x y z
N MET A 1 26.87 -2.68 -8.75
CA MET A 1 25.94 -1.85 -7.97
C MET A 1 24.60 -2.58 -7.90
N ARG A 2 23.92 -2.58 -6.75
CA ARG A 2 22.53 -3.07 -6.60
C ARG A 2 21.65 -1.87 -6.25
N PHE A 3 20.48 -1.77 -6.86
CA PHE A 3 19.50 -0.70 -6.60
C PHE A 3 18.09 -1.31 -6.65
N ALA A 4 17.12 -0.61 -6.06
CA ALA A 4 15.70 -0.95 -6.13
C ALA A 4 14.90 0.32 -6.45
N ILE A 5 13.80 0.16 -7.17
CA ILE A 5 12.79 1.22 -7.32
C ILE A 5 11.71 0.91 -6.28
N ARG A 6 11.33 1.92 -5.50
CA ARG A 6 10.28 1.83 -4.49
C ARG A 6 9.25 2.92 -4.73
N ASP A 7 7.98 2.54 -4.70
CA ASP A 7 6.86 3.48 -4.67
C ASP A 7 6.14 3.38 -3.33
N ASP A 8 5.62 4.50 -2.85
CA ASP A 8 4.93 4.59 -1.57
C ASP A 8 3.42 4.76 -1.73
N ASP A 9 2.70 4.52 -0.64
CA ASP A 9 1.26 4.76 -0.53
C ASP A 9 0.36 3.98 -1.51
N THR A 10 0.80 2.83 -2.05
CA THR A 10 -0.14 1.94 -2.75
C THR A 10 -1.21 1.46 -1.76
N ASN A 11 -2.48 1.75 -2.02
CA ASN A 11 -3.53 1.56 -1.04
C ASN A 11 -4.89 1.25 -1.70
N TYR A 12 -5.95 1.15 -0.89
CA TYR A 12 -7.31 0.88 -1.38
C TYR A 12 -7.76 1.79 -2.53
N PHE A 13 -7.40 3.07 -2.53
CA PHE A 13 -7.82 4.05 -3.53
C PHE A 13 -7.01 3.99 -4.83
N THR A 14 -5.87 3.31 -4.84
CA THR A 14 -5.01 3.17 -6.02
C THR A 14 -5.74 2.42 -7.13
N GLN A 15 -5.71 2.97 -8.34
CA GLN A 15 -6.23 2.32 -9.54
C GLN A 15 -5.08 1.68 -10.33
N PRO A 16 -5.25 0.46 -10.89
CA PRO A 16 -4.22 -0.17 -11.72
C PRO A 16 -3.69 0.71 -12.83
N GLU A 17 -4.55 1.54 -13.44
CA GLU A 17 -4.20 2.43 -14.54
C GLU A 17 -3.18 3.49 -14.10
N GLN A 18 -3.21 3.91 -12.84
CA GLN A 18 -2.21 4.82 -12.28
C GLN A 18 -0.84 4.14 -12.23
N LEU A 19 -0.78 2.89 -11.76
CA LEU A 19 0.46 2.11 -11.71
C LEU A 19 0.99 1.81 -13.11
N GLU A 20 0.10 1.47 -14.06
CA GLU A 20 0.47 1.20 -15.45
C GLU A 20 1.01 2.46 -16.14
N ALA A 21 0.39 3.63 -15.93
CA ALA A 21 0.84 4.88 -16.51
C ALA A 21 2.25 5.29 -16.04
N VAL A 22 2.61 4.97 -14.79
CA VAL A 22 3.91 5.31 -14.21
C VAL A 22 4.97 4.26 -14.55
N TYR A 23 4.64 2.98 -14.44
CA TYR A 23 5.61 1.89 -14.44
C TYR A 23 5.45 0.87 -15.55
N GLY A 24 4.43 0.98 -16.42
CA GLY A 24 4.19 0.03 -17.51
C GLY A 24 5.44 -0.29 -18.34
N ALA A 25 6.24 0.74 -18.64
CA ALA A 25 7.51 0.60 -19.37
C ALA A 25 8.72 0.19 -18.50
N VAL A 26 8.55 0.16 -17.18
CA VAL A 26 9.58 -0.15 -16.18
C VAL A 26 9.52 -1.61 -15.75
N TRP A 27 8.31 -2.17 -15.61
CA TRP A 27 8.05 -3.53 -15.12
C TRP A 27 8.86 -4.62 -15.82
N GLU A 28 9.10 -4.48 -17.12
CA GLU A 28 9.86 -5.44 -17.93
C GLU A 28 11.38 -5.32 -17.77
N ARG A 29 11.87 -4.24 -17.13
CA ARG A 29 13.30 -3.94 -16.99
C ARG A 29 13.81 -4.16 -15.58
N CYS A 30 12.99 -3.82 -14.59
CA CYS A 30 13.34 -3.94 -13.19
C CYS A 30 12.05 -4.09 -12.36
N PRO A 31 11.98 -5.06 -11.42
CA PRO A 31 10.86 -5.13 -10.50
C PRO A 31 10.78 -3.85 -9.64
N VAL A 32 9.56 -3.35 -9.39
CA VAL A 32 9.35 -2.25 -8.41
C VAL A 32 8.81 -2.83 -7.12
N SER A 33 9.32 -2.32 -6.01
CA SER A 33 8.79 -2.59 -4.68
C SER A 33 7.69 -1.60 -4.36
N LEU A 34 6.44 -2.05 -4.33
CA LEU A 34 5.32 -1.23 -3.92
C LEU A 34 5.16 -1.31 -2.41
N SER A 35 5.31 -0.18 -1.73
CA SER A 35 5.01 -0.06 -0.30
C SER A 35 3.49 0.10 -0.16
N VAL A 36 2.85 -0.97 0.31
CA VAL A 36 1.40 -1.11 0.38
C VAL A 36 0.90 -0.81 1.79
N VAL A 37 -0.08 0.09 1.90
CA VAL A 37 -0.82 0.36 3.15
C VAL A 37 -1.95 -0.67 3.31
N PRO A 38 -1.93 -1.54 4.34
CA PRO A 38 -2.93 -2.59 4.51
C PRO A 38 -4.35 -2.06 4.72
N PHE A 39 -4.53 -1.08 5.62
CA PHE A 39 -5.84 -0.62 6.10
C PHE A 39 -5.90 0.92 6.14
N HIS A 40 -5.75 1.56 4.99
CA HIS A 40 -5.56 3.01 4.92
C HIS A 40 -6.67 3.78 5.66
N ALA A 41 -6.32 4.64 6.60
CA ALA A 41 -7.26 5.48 7.34
C ALA A 41 -7.71 6.68 6.51
N CYS A 42 -8.79 7.35 6.94
CA CYS A 42 -9.06 8.70 6.48
C CYS A 42 -7.90 9.63 6.86
N THR A 43 -7.16 10.13 5.87
CA THR A 43 -6.00 11.02 6.06
C THR A 43 -5.97 12.07 4.94
N ARG A 44 -5.58 13.30 5.25
CA ARG A 44 -5.45 14.41 4.27
C ARG A 44 -4.15 14.28 3.49
N THR A 45 -4.16 13.48 2.43
CA THR A 45 -3.01 13.28 1.52
C THR A 45 -3.48 13.25 0.06
N GLY A 46 -2.56 13.53 -0.87
CA GLY A 46 -2.80 13.40 -2.31
C GLY A 46 -3.06 11.96 -2.77
N ALA A 47 -2.69 10.97 -1.95
CA ALA A 47 -2.97 9.56 -2.20
C ALA A 47 -4.43 9.14 -1.94
N ILE A 48 -5.25 10.00 -1.33
CA ILE A 48 -6.65 9.72 -0.99
C ILE A 48 -7.58 10.77 -1.60
N PRO A 49 -8.73 10.38 -2.18
CA PRO A 49 -9.75 11.34 -2.61
C PRO A 49 -10.26 12.20 -1.46
N GLN A 50 -10.51 13.49 -1.72
CA GLN A 50 -10.91 14.46 -0.69
C GLN A 50 -12.14 14.03 0.14
N ALA A 51 -13.07 13.29 -0.46
CA ALA A 51 -14.25 12.75 0.22
C ALA A 51 -13.94 11.78 1.37
N HIS A 52 -12.71 11.27 1.45
CA HIS A 52 -12.25 10.32 2.46
C HIS A 52 -11.12 10.88 3.34
N TRP A 53 -10.94 12.21 3.36
CA TRP A 53 -9.92 12.86 4.19
C TRP A 53 -10.28 12.92 5.68
N GLU A 54 -11.57 12.80 6.01
CA GLU A 54 -12.07 12.94 7.38
C GLU A 54 -12.90 11.71 7.79
N GLY A 55 -12.93 11.46 9.10
CA GLY A 55 -13.63 10.33 9.71
C GLY A 55 -12.69 9.34 10.40
N GLU A 56 -13.28 8.29 10.96
CA GLU A 56 -12.54 7.29 11.75
C GLU A 56 -12.32 5.98 11.00
N GLY A 57 -12.87 5.85 9.80
CA GLY A 57 -12.84 4.62 8.99
C GLY A 57 -11.44 4.24 8.50
N THR A 58 -11.33 2.98 8.12
CA THR A 58 -10.18 2.40 7.42
C THR A 58 -10.65 1.66 6.18
N PHE A 59 -9.81 1.67 5.15
CA PHE A 59 -10.08 1.08 3.85
C PHE A 59 -9.07 -0.05 3.59
N PRO A 60 -9.45 -1.31 3.83
CA PRO A 60 -8.58 -2.45 3.55
C PRO A 60 -8.26 -2.54 2.06
N ILE A 61 -6.99 -2.64 1.67
CA ILE A 61 -6.62 -2.76 0.25
C ILE A 61 -7.28 -3.97 -0.42
N GLY A 62 -7.53 -5.03 0.35
CA GLY A 62 -8.21 -6.24 -0.10
C GLY A 62 -9.59 -6.00 -0.71
N ASP A 63 -10.28 -4.93 -0.32
CA ASP A 63 -11.61 -4.61 -0.83
C ASP A 63 -11.57 -3.95 -2.22
N ASN A 64 -10.43 -3.40 -2.62
CA ASN A 64 -10.19 -3.06 -4.03
C ASN A 64 -9.79 -4.32 -4.81
N ARG A 65 -10.80 -5.14 -5.12
CA ARG A 65 -10.62 -6.43 -5.82
C ARG A 65 -9.94 -6.29 -7.19
N VAL A 66 -10.14 -5.15 -7.85
CA VAL A 66 -9.54 -4.85 -9.16
C VAL A 66 -8.04 -4.65 -9.00
N LEU A 67 -7.61 -3.81 -8.06
CA LEU A 67 -6.20 -3.61 -7.73
C LEU A 67 -5.54 -4.89 -7.24
N VAL A 68 -6.19 -5.63 -6.34
CA VAL A 68 -5.65 -6.89 -5.80
C VAL A 68 -5.37 -7.90 -6.91
N ARG A 69 -6.32 -8.08 -7.84
CA ARG A 69 -6.13 -8.97 -8.99
C ARG A 69 -4.94 -8.51 -9.84
N TYR A 70 -4.89 -7.22 -10.18
CA TYR A 70 -3.79 -6.65 -10.96
C TYR A 70 -2.43 -6.88 -10.29
N LEU A 71 -2.31 -6.59 -8.99
CA LEU A 71 -1.07 -6.79 -8.25
C LEU A 71 -0.66 -8.26 -8.18
N ARG A 72 -1.60 -9.20 -7.97
CA ARG A 72 -1.31 -10.64 -8.00
C ARG A 72 -0.74 -11.09 -9.36
N GLU A 73 -1.29 -10.59 -10.46
CA GLU A 73 -0.78 -10.89 -11.81
C GLU A 73 0.65 -10.36 -12.00
N ARG A 74 0.92 -9.13 -11.55
CA ARG A 74 2.26 -8.51 -11.62
C ARG A 74 3.29 -9.20 -10.69
N ILE A 75 2.87 -9.64 -9.51
CA ILE A 75 3.70 -10.43 -8.59
C ILE A 75 4.04 -11.78 -9.23
N ALA A 76 3.05 -12.49 -9.78
CA ALA A 76 3.27 -13.77 -10.45
C ALA A 76 4.21 -13.65 -11.66
N ALA A 77 4.18 -12.50 -12.35
CA ALA A 77 5.11 -12.18 -13.43
C ALA A 77 6.50 -11.72 -12.96
N GLY A 78 6.76 -11.62 -11.65
CA GLY A 78 8.02 -11.14 -11.08
C GLY A 78 8.27 -9.65 -11.26
N GLN A 79 7.23 -8.87 -11.61
CA GLN A 79 7.33 -7.44 -11.92
C GLN A 79 7.16 -6.56 -10.68
N VAL A 80 6.46 -7.07 -9.66
CA VAL A 80 6.18 -6.34 -8.42
C VAL A 80 6.62 -7.16 -7.22
N SER A 81 7.21 -6.48 -6.25
CA SER A 81 7.39 -6.97 -4.88
C SER A 81 6.57 -6.12 -3.92
N ILE A 82 6.01 -6.72 -2.87
CA ILE A 82 5.19 -6.02 -1.88
C ILE A 82 6.02 -5.75 -0.63
N ASN A 83 6.07 -4.48 -0.23
CA ASN A 83 6.56 -4.06 1.06
C ASN A 83 5.38 -3.56 1.90
N GLN A 84 5.35 -3.83 3.19
CA GLN A 84 4.33 -3.24 4.05
C GLN A 84 4.69 -1.77 4.36
N HIS A 85 3.75 -0.86 4.07
CA HIS A 85 3.85 0.56 4.41
C HIS A 85 2.96 0.88 5.61
N GLY A 86 3.56 0.87 6.79
CA GLY A 86 2.85 1.09 8.04
C GLY A 86 1.69 0.10 8.28
N TYR A 87 0.59 0.57 8.85
CA TYR A 87 -0.64 -0.20 9.05
C TYR A 87 -1.86 0.49 8.44
N ALA A 88 -2.08 1.75 8.82
CA ALA A 88 -3.21 2.55 8.36
C ALA A 88 -2.78 3.92 7.81
N HIS A 89 -1.51 4.30 7.94
CA HIS A 89 -1.01 5.59 7.44
C HIS A 89 -1.83 6.79 7.98
N ARG A 90 -2.15 6.72 9.28
CA ARG A 90 -2.89 7.75 10.01
C ARG A 90 -1.95 8.78 10.61
N ASP A 91 -2.30 10.05 10.41
CA ASP A 91 -1.67 11.17 11.11
C ASP A 91 -2.41 11.46 12.42
N TYR A 92 -1.67 11.63 13.51
CA TYR A 92 -2.20 11.98 14.82
C TYR A 92 -1.82 13.42 15.16
N PRO A 93 -2.57 14.10 16.05
CA PRO A 93 -2.22 15.46 16.48
C PRO A 93 -0.79 15.57 17.06
N SER A 94 -0.27 14.48 17.60
CA SER A 94 1.05 14.39 18.23
C SER A 94 2.16 13.81 17.34
N GLY A 95 1.88 13.50 16.08
CA GLY A 95 2.88 12.96 15.15
C GLY A 95 2.33 11.95 14.15
N TYR A 96 3.23 11.38 13.35
CA TYR A 96 2.87 10.36 12.35
C TYR A 96 2.61 8.99 12.97
N GLU A 97 2.09 8.04 12.18
CA GLU A 97 1.69 6.71 12.67
C GLU A 97 2.74 6.01 13.53
N PHE A 98 4.01 6.00 13.10
CA PHE A 98 5.08 5.29 13.81
C PHE A 98 5.76 6.11 14.90
N GLU A 99 5.39 7.38 15.03
CA GLU A 99 5.86 8.27 16.08
C GLU A 99 4.87 8.32 17.25
N ALA A 100 3.57 8.44 16.93
CA ALA A 100 2.51 8.69 17.89
C ALA A 100 1.52 7.53 18.06
N GLY A 101 1.56 6.52 17.18
CA GLY A 101 0.60 5.42 17.20
C GLY A 101 0.86 4.42 18.31
N GLU A 102 -0.23 3.87 18.84
CA GLU A 102 -0.20 2.80 19.85
C GLU A 102 -0.20 1.41 19.19
N ASP A 103 0.26 0.39 19.94
CA ASP A 103 0.24 -1.02 19.54
C ASP A 103 0.95 -1.35 18.20
N LEU A 104 1.95 -0.56 17.81
CA LEU A 104 2.62 -0.68 16.50
C LEU A 104 3.15 -2.09 16.22
N ALA A 105 3.72 -2.76 17.22
CA ALA A 105 4.22 -4.12 17.05
C ALA A 105 3.11 -5.15 16.74
N ARG A 106 1.90 -4.96 17.29
CA ARG A 106 0.75 -5.81 16.98
C ARG A 106 0.23 -5.49 15.57
N LYS A 107 0.04 -4.20 15.27
CA LYS A 107 -0.42 -3.68 13.98
C LYS A 107 0.48 -4.12 12.82
N VAL A 108 1.80 -3.98 12.97
CA VAL A 108 2.76 -4.44 11.95
C VAL A 108 2.60 -5.93 11.65
N ARG A 109 2.53 -6.78 12.69
CA ARG A 109 2.34 -8.23 12.51
C ARG A 109 1.00 -8.57 11.87
N GLU A 110 -0.05 -7.84 12.22
CA GLU A 110 -1.39 -8.00 11.64
C GLU A 110 -1.41 -7.61 10.16
N GLY A 111 -0.90 -6.42 9.82
CA GLY A 111 -0.77 -5.95 8.45
C GLY A 111 0.08 -6.91 7.60
N LYS A 112 1.17 -7.44 8.15
CA LYS A 112 2.02 -8.42 7.47
C LYS A 112 1.22 -9.66 7.10
N ARG A 113 0.60 -10.31 8.09
CA ARG A 113 -0.22 -11.51 7.84
C ARG A 113 -1.32 -11.24 6.83
N TYR A 114 -2.00 -10.10 6.96
CA TYR A 114 -3.06 -9.70 6.04
C TYR A 114 -2.55 -9.59 4.59
N LEU A 115 -1.39 -8.96 4.36
CA LEU A 115 -0.82 -8.82 3.02
C LEU A 115 -0.29 -10.15 2.48
N GLU A 116 0.33 -10.99 3.32
CA GLU A 116 0.79 -12.34 2.95
C GLU A 116 -0.40 -13.21 2.52
N ASP A 117 -1.48 -13.25 3.31
CA ASP A 117 -2.70 -13.98 2.97
C ASP A 117 -3.36 -13.43 1.70
N LEU A 118 -3.34 -12.10 1.52
CA LEU A 118 -3.95 -11.44 0.38
C LEU A 118 -3.17 -11.64 -0.92
N PHE A 119 -1.83 -11.65 -0.89
CA PHE A 119 -1.02 -11.71 -2.10
C PHE A 119 -0.34 -13.07 -2.32
N GLY A 120 -0.35 -13.97 -1.34
CA GLY A 120 0.32 -15.27 -1.42
C GLY A 120 1.83 -15.16 -1.45
N VAL A 121 2.39 -14.16 -0.75
CA VAL A 121 3.83 -13.85 -0.68
C VAL A 121 4.37 -14.05 0.73
#